data_AF-A0A539E5C3-F1
#
_entry.id   AF-A0A539E5C3-F1
#
_cell.length_a   1.000
_cell.length_b   1.000
_cell.length_c   1.000
_cell.angle_alpha   90.00
_cell.angle_beta   90.00
_cell.angle_gamma   90.00
#
_symmetry.space_group_name_H-M   'P 1'
#
loop_
_entity.id
_entity.type
_entity.pdbx_description
1 polymer ?
#
loop_
_entity_poly.entity_id
_entity_poly.type
_entity_poly.pdbx_seq_one_letter_code
_entity_poly.pdbx_strand_id
1 'polypeptide(L)'
;MLVLTVGEGTDFFALDDTAIHAQVLHIVHQGWNCAVEHVEPGRATAPYWYLWKLPMFGEPDPEVILGEIAACRTANPGHHVRLIGLDNHRQTQGMSMVVARGPTS
;
A
#
# COMPACT_ATOMS: atom_id res chain seq x y z
N MET A 1 -7.53 -6.53 22.16
CA MET A 1 -8.80 -7.18 21.80
C MET A 1 -9.39 -6.38 20.66
N LEU A 2 -9.17 -6.78 19.41
CA LEU A 2 -9.78 -6.12 18.25
C LEU A 2 -11.00 -6.96 17.84
N VAL A 3 -12.15 -6.31 17.72
CA VAL A 3 -13.43 -6.92 17.35
C VAL A 3 -13.44 -7.15 15.84
N LEU A 4 -13.67 -8.39 15.41
CA LEU A 4 -13.84 -8.78 14.01
C LEU A 4 -15.33 -8.69 13.64
N THR A 5 -15.70 -7.85 12.69
CA THR A 5 -17.01 -7.92 12.03
C THR A 5 -16.96 -8.89 10.85
N VAL A 6 -17.94 -9.79 10.80
CA VAL A 6 -18.05 -10.89 9.84
C VAL A 6 -18.72 -10.37 8.56
N GLY A 7 -18.01 -10.42 7.44
CA GLY A 7 -18.56 -10.28 6.09
C GLY A 7 -18.27 -11.57 5.32
N GLU A 8 -19.30 -12.16 4.71
CA GLU A 8 -19.19 -13.40 3.95
C GLU A 8 -18.26 -13.24 2.73
N GLY A 9 -17.34 -14.20 2.53
CA GLY A 9 -16.53 -14.33 1.32
C GLY A 9 -15.04 -14.01 1.47
N THR A 10 -14.24 -15.02 1.80
CA THR A 10 -12.80 -15.22 1.48
C THR A 10 -11.73 -14.12 1.67
N ASP A 11 -12.00 -12.93 2.22
CA ASP A 11 -10.94 -11.92 2.42
C ASP A 11 -10.95 -11.24 3.80
N PHE A 12 -10.76 -12.04 4.85
CA PHE A 12 -10.56 -11.55 6.22
C PHE A 12 -9.26 -10.73 6.42
N PHE A 13 -8.43 -10.60 5.39
CA PHE A 13 -7.12 -9.95 5.47
C PHE A 13 -6.96 -8.73 4.53
N ALA A 14 -7.99 -8.37 3.76
CA ALA A 14 -7.99 -7.13 3.00
C ALA A 14 -8.17 -5.93 3.93
N LEU A 15 -7.29 -4.95 3.77
CA LEU A 15 -7.48 -3.63 4.35
C LEU A 15 -8.59 -2.93 3.55
N ASP A 16 -9.61 -2.43 4.25
CA ASP A 16 -10.57 -1.52 3.65
C ASP A 16 -9.95 -0.13 3.42
N ASP A 17 -10.61 0.71 2.63
CA ASP A 17 -10.11 2.04 2.28
C ASP A 17 -9.93 2.94 3.50
N THR A 18 -10.73 2.75 4.56
CA THR A 18 -10.60 3.51 5.82
C THR A 18 -9.31 3.15 6.54
N ALA A 19 -9.00 1.86 6.61
CA ALA A 19 -7.76 1.36 7.19
C ALA A 19 -6.55 1.82 6.36
N ILE A 20 -6.62 1.76 5.02
CA ILE A 20 -5.54 2.24 4.15
C ILE A 20 -5.31 3.75 4.37
N HIS A 21 -6.38 4.56 4.41
CA HIS A 21 -6.28 5.99 4.68
C HIS A 21 -5.59 6.27 6.02
N ALA A 22 -5.93 5.52 7.09
CA ALA A 22 -5.28 5.66 8.39
C ALA A 22 -3.77 5.36 8.34
N GLN A 23 -3.34 4.40 7.50
CA GLN A 23 -1.91 4.09 7.33
C GLN A 23 -1.18 5.16 6.51
N VAL A 24 -1.83 5.73 5.50
CA VAL A 24 -1.29 6.89 4.76
C VAL A 24 -1.08 8.08 5.72
N LEU A 25 -2.09 8.41 6.54
CA LEU A 25 -1.97 9.44 7.56
C LEU A 25 -0.81 9.17 8.53
N HIS A 26 -0.60 7.91 8.91
CA HIS A 26 0.52 7.55 9.77
C HIS A 26 1.87 7.90 9.11
N ILE A 27 2.08 7.52 7.84
CA ILE A 27 3.32 7.84 7.11
C ILE A 27 3.53 9.36 7.05
N VAL A 28 2.49 10.12 6.69
CA VAL A 28 2.54 11.58 6.61
C VAL A 28 2.87 12.19 7.97
N HIS A 29 2.24 11.75 9.06
CA HIS A 29 2.52 12.24 10.41
C HIS A 29 3.95 11.92 10.90
N GLN A 30 4.56 10.84 10.41
CA GLN A 30 5.97 10.56 10.68
C GLN A 30 6.95 11.42 9.86
N GLY A 31 6.45 12.19 8.88
CA GLY A 31 7.31 12.92 7.93
C GLY A 31 8.06 12.00 6.96
N TRP A 32 7.54 10.80 6.74
CA TRP A 32 8.11 9.80 5.84
C TRP A 32 7.61 10.00 4.41
N ASN A 33 8.40 9.56 3.43
CA ASN A 33 7.98 9.60 2.02
C ASN A 33 7.17 8.36 1.67
N CYS A 34 6.14 8.51 0.85
CA CYS A 34 5.36 7.37 0.36
C CYS A 34 5.96 6.79 -0.92
N ALA A 35 5.93 5.47 -1.06
CA ALA A 35 6.12 4.80 -2.34
C ALA A 35 5.05 3.74 -2.53
N VAL A 36 4.67 3.52 -3.80
CA VAL A 36 3.73 2.48 -4.19
C VAL A 36 4.47 1.50 -5.09
N GLU A 37 4.24 0.21 -4.85
CA GLU A 37 4.78 -0.86 -5.68
C GLU A 37 3.68 -1.83 -6.06
N HIS A 38 3.88 -2.56 -7.17
CA HIS A 38 2.95 -3.59 -7.61
C HIS A 38 3.66 -4.81 -8.20
N VAL A 39 2.97 -5.96 -8.19
CA VAL A 39 3.51 -7.21 -8.74
C VAL A 39 2.38 -8.20 -9.06
N GLU A 40 2.61 -9.10 -10.02
CA GLU A 40 1.71 -10.21 -10.28
C GLU A 40 1.70 -11.21 -9.09
N PRO A 41 0.58 -11.87 -8.77
CA PRO A 41 0.49 -12.80 -7.64
C PRO A 41 1.55 -13.91 -7.64
N GLY A 42 1.86 -14.48 -8.81
CA GLY A 42 2.90 -15.51 -8.96
C GLY A 42 4.32 -15.04 -8.63
N ARG A 43 4.53 -13.73 -8.47
CA ARG A 43 5.82 -13.11 -8.14
C ARG A 43 5.81 -12.37 -6.80
N ALA A 44 4.79 -12.55 -5.97
CA ALA A 44 4.66 -11.88 -4.68
C ALA A 44 5.87 -12.07 -3.74
N THR A 45 6.56 -13.20 -3.84
CA THR A 45 7.75 -13.54 -3.05
C THR A 45 9.06 -13.01 -3.63
N ALA A 46 9.03 -12.33 -4.79
CA ALA A 46 10.20 -11.71 -5.38
C ALA A 46 10.75 -10.62 -4.46
N PRO A 47 12.09 -10.45 -4.38
CA PRO A 47 12.71 -9.45 -3.50
C PRO A 47 12.40 -8.02 -3.93
N TYR A 48 12.06 -7.80 -5.20
CA TYR A 48 11.74 -6.48 -5.75
C TYR A 48 10.42 -6.54 -6.51
N TRP A 49 9.54 -5.59 -6.19
CA TRP A 49 8.31 -5.33 -6.91
C TRP A 49 8.52 -4.14 -7.85
N TYR A 50 7.62 -3.93 -8.78
CA TYR A 50 7.71 -2.79 -9.70
C TYR A 50 7.29 -1.51 -8.98
N LEU A 51 8.14 -0.49 -9.04
CA LEU A 51 7.80 0.85 -8.58
C LEU A 51 6.68 1.44 -9.44
N TRP A 52 5.62 1.92 -8.79
CA TRP A 52 4.62 2.75 -9.43
C TRP A 52 5.09 4.20 -9.41
N LYS A 53 5.62 4.64 -10.56
CA LYS A 53 6.29 5.94 -10.71
C LYS A 53 7.43 6.10 -9.69
N LEU A 54 7.87 7.34 -9.46
CA LEU A 54 8.85 7.66 -8.43
C LEU A 54 8.17 7.74 -7.05
N PRO A 55 8.89 7.49 -5.95
CA PRO A 55 8.40 7.81 -4.61
C PRO A 55 7.91 9.26 -4.53
N MET A 56 6.83 9.46 -3.77
CA MET A 56 6.20 10.76 -3.52
C MET A 56 7.01 11.51 -2.47
N PHE A 57 8.16 12.04 -2.90
CA PHE A 57 9.08 12.78 -2.04
C PHE A 57 8.44 14.09 -1.55
N GLY A 58 8.26 14.21 -0.23
CA GLY A 58 7.76 15.42 0.41
C GLY A 58 6.29 15.72 0.16
N GLU A 59 5.50 14.75 -0.33
CA GLU A 59 4.05 14.91 -0.53
C GLU A 59 3.31 14.80 0.82
N PRO A 60 2.67 15.88 1.31
CA PRO A 60 1.96 15.83 2.58
C PRO A 60 0.47 15.49 2.43
N ASP A 61 -0.10 15.50 1.22
CA ASP A 61 -1.55 15.32 1.01
C ASP A 61 -1.93 13.82 0.94
N PRO A 62 -2.69 13.29 1.92
CA PRO A 62 -3.15 11.91 1.90
C PRO A 62 -4.00 11.55 0.68
N GLU A 63 -4.77 12.50 0.15
CA GLU A 63 -5.67 12.26 -0.98
C GLU A 63 -4.89 12.07 -2.27
N VAL A 64 -3.76 12.77 -2.44
CA VAL A 64 -2.83 12.57 -3.56
C VAL A 64 -2.25 11.16 -3.50
N ILE A 65 -1.80 10.73 -2.32
CA ILE A 65 -1.21 9.40 -2.10
C ILE A 65 -2.24 8.29 -2.38
N LEU A 66 -3.46 8.44 -1.87
CA LEU A 66 -4.56 7.51 -2.12
C LEU A 66 -4.95 7.47 -3.60
N GLY A 67 -4.94 8.63 -4.27
CA GLY A 67 -5.16 8.73 -5.71
C GLY A 67 -4.13 7.93 -6.50
N GLU A 68 -2.85 7.96 -6.11
CA GLU A 68 -1.80 7.16 -6.77
C GLU A 68 -1.95 5.66 -6.50
N ILE A 69 -2.39 5.25 -5.32
CA ILE A 69 -2.73 3.84 -5.03
C ILE A 69 -3.87 3.38 -5.95
N ALA A 70 -4.93 4.18 -6.08
CA ALA A 70 -6.07 3.87 -6.95
C ALA A 70 -5.67 3.84 -8.43
N ALA A 71 -4.83 4.78 -8.87
CA ALA A 71 -4.31 4.82 -10.24
C ALA A 71 -3.44 3.58 -10.54
N CYS A 72 -2.59 3.17 -9.60
CA CYS A 72 -1.78 1.96 -9.72
C CYS A 72 -2.65 0.70 -9.88
N ARG A 73 -3.67 0.54 -9.03
CA ARG A 73 -4.64 -0.58 -9.10
C ARG A 73 -5.37 -0.62 -10.44
N THR A 74 -5.77 0.55 -10.95
CA THR A 74 -6.49 0.68 -12.21
C THR A 74 -5.62 0.31 -13.41
N ALA A 75 -4.36 0.76 -13.41
CA ALA A 75 -3.42 0.49 -14.50
C ALA A 75 -2.91 -0.96 -14.50
N ASN A 76 -2.94 -1.64 -13.35
CA ASN A 76 -2.38 -2.98 -13.15
C ASN A 76 -3.42 -3.94 -12.56
N PRO A 77 -4.50 -4.26 -13.31
CA PRO A 77 -5.58 -5.10 -12.81
C PRO A 77 -5.06 -6.48 -12.41
N GLY A 78 -5.44 -6.94 -11.21
CA GLY A 78 -5.06 -8.26 -10.70
C GLY A 78 -3.65 -8.34 -10.09
N HIS A 79 -2.92 -7.22 -9.99
CA HIS A 79 -1.66 -7.18 -9.26
C HIS A 79 -1.90 -7.03 -7.75
N HIS A 80 -0.96 -7.51 -6.94
CA HIS A 80 -0.81 -6.99 -5.59
C HIS A 80 -0.29 -5.56 -5.65
N VAL A 81 -0.78 -4.69 -4.77
CA VAL A 81 -0.28 -3.32 -4.58
C VAL A 81 0.18 -3.15 -3.15
N ARG A 82 1.36 -2.56 -2.98
CA ARG A 82 2.03 -2.35 -1.69
C ARG A 82 2.31 -0.87 -1.46
N LEU A 83 1.97 -0.41 -0.27
CA LEU A 83 2.30 0.91 0.25
C LEU A 83 3.55 0.80 1.13
N ILE A 84 4.50 1.70 0.91
CA ILE A 84 5.75 1.79 1.66
C ILE A 84 5.89 3.18 2.26
N GLY A 85 6.22 3.23 3.56
CA GLY A 85 6.67 4.44 4.24
C GLY A 85 8.19 4.44 4.33
N LEU A 86 8.84 5.40 3.69
CA LEU A 86 10.29 5.56 3.65
C LEU A 86 10.72 6.55 4.74
N ASP A 87 11.43 6.05 5.75
CA ASP A 87 11.99 6.85 6.83
C ASP A 87 13.24 7.57 6.33
N ASN A 88 13.10 8.86 6.04
CA ASN A 88 14.17 9.69 5.50
C ASN A 88 15.30 9.95 6.48
N HIS A 89 15.03 9.87 7.79
CA HIS A 89 16.05 10.09 8.83
C HIS A 89 16.88 8.82 9.03
N ARG A 90 16.22 7.67 9.17
CA ARG A 90 16.91 6.38 9.39
C ARG A 90 17.42 5.75 8.09
N GLN A 91 16.97 6.24 6.94
CA GLN A 91 17.27 5.69 5.62
C GLN A 91 16.81 4.23 5.48
N THR A 92 15.61 3.94 5.98
CA THR A 92 15.01 2.59 5.99
C THR A 92 13.59 2.60 5.46
N GLN A 93 13.06 1.42 5.11
CA GLN A 93 11.61 1.24 4.98
C GLN A 93 11.02 1.15 6.39
N GLY A 94 10.40 2.23 6.86
CA GLY A 94 9.77 2.28 8.18
C GLY A 94 8.45 1.51 8.23
N MET A 95 7.80 1.35 7.07
CA MET A 95 6.55 0.58 6.93
C MET A 95 6.46 -0.05 5.54
N SER A 96 5.87 -1.24 5.46
CA SER A 96 5.62 -1.96 4.21
C SER A 96 4.38 -2.84 4.36
N MET A 97 3.33 -2.59 3.56
CA MET A 97 2.06 -3.32 3.66
C MET A 97 1.39 -3.51 2.30
N VAL A 98 0.78 -4.67 2.08
CA VAL A 98 -0.03 -4.93 0.89
C VAL A 98 -1.42 -4.32 1.09
N VAL A 99 -1.77 -3.32 0.27
CA VAL A 99 -3.02 -2.56 0.33
C VAL A 99 -4.05 -3.01 -0.70
N ALA A 100 -3.65 -3.81 -1.68
CA ALA A 100 -4.58 -4.52 -2.56
C ALA A 100 -4.01 -5.89 -2.91
N ARG A 101 -4.86 -6.92 -2.92
CA ARG A 101 -4.46 -8.27 -3.32
C ARG A 101 -5.05 -8.64 -4.68
N GLY A 102 -4.18 -9.12 -5.57
CA GLY A 102 -4.60 -9.79 -6.79
C GLY A 102 -5.25 -11.16 -6.49
N PRO A 103 -6.06 -11.69 -7.41
CA PRO A 103 -6.65 -13.01 -7.26
C PRO A 103 -5.55 -14.06 -7.11
N THR A 104 -5.61 -14.84 -6.04
CA THR A 104 -4.72 -15.97 -5.83
C THR A 104 -5.38 -17.18 -6.48
N SER A 105 -4.75 -17.74 -7.51
CA SER A 105 -5.18 -18.96 -8.19
C SER A 105 -5.08 -20.19 -7.31
#